data_AF-A0A4S2HI69-F1
#
_entry.id   AF-A0A4S2HI69-F1
#
_cell.length_a   1.000
_cell.length_b   1.000
_cell.length_c   1.000
_cell.angle_alpha   90.00
_cell.angle_beta   90.00
_cell.angle_gamma   90.00
#
_symmetry.space_group_name_H-M   'P 1'
#
loop_
_entity.id
_entity.type
_entity.pdbx_description
1 polymer ?
#
loop_
_entity_poly.entity_id
_entity_poly.type
_entity_poly.pdbx_seq_one_letter_code
_entity_poly.pdbx_strand_id
1 'polypeptide(L)'
;MPELRNIPLTYKEGVHSVVDFSKDINGDNAISFDYDAQYQMLTYNIPVGKDRREMTLYSVPEGELVRTLRAFYGKGGMLQKITAMLKGRETLLYIRYENKKDAKAKIRRFAIRNANAMIEQIQQCTDVMARLFIDYYSDGDNMDYHAVIGTAEQMEAVRRKYRDEDACDNSGNYPSEYIKGDNRMLITMVRCAEGHPSENFRYAVEIMSKHIEKHALAALRKTEDFKYICAEYD
;
A
#
# COMPACT_ATOMS: atom_id res chain seq x y z
N MET A 1 -4.91 -20.94 23.77
CA MET A 1 -4.70 -19.61 23.15
C MET A 1 -5.91 -19.32 22.26
N PRO A 2 -6.29 -18.06 22.02
CA PRO A 2 -7.28 -17.79 20.99
C PRO A 2 -6.70 -18.21 19.64
N GLU A 3 -7.44 -19.02 18.89
CA GLU A 3 -7.08 -19.47 17.55
C GLU A 3 -7.66 -18.49 16.52
N LEU A 4 -7.00 -18.37 15.36
CA LEU A 4 -7.58 -17.67 14.21
C LEU A 4 -8.84 -18.41 13.78
N ARG A 5 -9.95 -17.66 13.69
CA ARG A 5 -11.26 -18.18 13.26
C ARG A 5 -11.62 -17.54 11.93
N ASN A 6 -12.40 -18.28 11.13
CA ASN A 6 -12.91 -17.79 9.86
C ASN A 6 -13.88 -16.63 10.10
N ILE A 7 -13.77 -15.59 9.27
CA ILE A 7 -14.62 -14.40 9.34
C ILE A 7 -15.75 -14.53 8.31
N PRO A 8 -17.02 -14.68 8.73
CA PRO A 8 -18.12 -14.85 7.78
C PRO A 8 -18.33 -13.58 6.96
N LEU A 9 -18.77 -13.72 5.70
CA LEU A 9 -19.08 -12.57 4.84
C LEU A 9 -20.36 -11.84 5.27
N THR A 10 -21.24 -12.53 6.00
CA THR A 10 -22.46 -11.96 6.59
C THR A 10 -22.52 -12.28 8.08
N TYR A 11 -22.76 -11.27 8.92
CA TYR A 11 -22.89 -11.41 10.36
C TYR A 11 -23.74 -10.27 10.94
N LYS A 12 -23.95 -10.24 12.26
CA LYS A 12 -24.63 -9.12 12.92
C LYS A 12 -23.86 -7.81 12.67
N GLU A 13 -24.59 -6.76 12.33
CA GLU A 13 -24.04 -5.40 12.22
C GLU A 13 -23.21 -5.01 13.45
N GLY A 14 -22.09 -4.33 13.22
CA GLY A 14 -21.17 -3.91 14.28
C GLY A 14 -19.72 -4.35 14.05
N VAL A 15 -18.90 -4.19 15.09
CA VAL A 15 -17.47 -4.55 15.09
C VAL A 15 -17.27 -5.77 15.98
N HIS A 16 -16.62 -6.80 15.45
CA HIS A 16 -16.43 -8.07 16.13
C HIS A 16 -14.96 -8.48 16.10
N SER A 17 -14.52 -9.12 17.19
CA SER A 17 -13.22 -9.77 17.30
C SER A 17 -13.27 -11.19 16.75
N VAL A 18 -12.10 -11.76 16.45
CA VAL A 18 -12.00 -13.15 15.95
C VAL A 18 -12.62 -14.17 16.90
N VAL A 19 -12.62 -13.90 18.21
CA VAL A 19 -13.19 -14.79 19.24
C VAL A 19 -14.71 -14.84 19.24
N ASP A 20 -15.37 -13.90 18.55
CA ASP A 20 -16.84 -13.80 18.49
C ASP A 20 -17.45 -14.78 17.47
N PHE A 21 -16.63 -15.32 16.55
CA PHE A 21 -17.09 -16.22 15.50
C PHE A 21 -17.03 -17.69 15.92
N SER A 22 -17.96 -18.53 15.49
CA SER A 22 -17.89 -19.98 15.75
C SER A 22 -16.71 -20.62 15.02
N LYS A 23 -16.18 -21.72 15.55
CA LYS A 23 -15.11 -22.50 14.89
C LYS A 23 -15.58 -23.18 13.60
N ASP A 24 -16.88 -23.47 13.49
CA ASP A 24 -17.45 -24.28 12.41
C ASP A 24 -17.92 -23.46 11.19
N ILE A 25 -17.46 -22.21 11.04
CA ILE A 25 -17.76 -21.41 9.85
C ILE A 25 -16.87 -21.90 8.70
N ASN A 26 -17.37 -22.87 7.93
CA ASN A 26 -16.67 -23.42 6.78
C ASN A 26 -17.39 -23.10 5.46
N GLY A 27 -16.63 -22.98 4.38
CA GLY A 27 -17.13 -22.82 3.01
C GLY A 27 -16.94 -21.43 2.41
N ASP A 28 -17.45 -21.25 1.19
CA ASP A 28 -17.22 -20.06 0.35
C ASP A 28 -17.73 -18.73 0.95
N ASN A 29 -18.58 -18.81 1.97
CA ASN A 29 -19.21 -17.67 2.64
C ASN A 29 -18.39 -17.08 3.80
N ALA A 30 -17.09 -17.36 3.86
CA ALA A 30 -16.18 -16.78 4.85
C ALA A 30 -14.79 -16.48 4.28
N ILE A 31 -14.00 -15.68 5.00
CA ILE A 31 -12.57 -15.48 4.78
C ILE A 31 -11.84 -16.32 5.82
N SER A 32 -11.08 -17.30 5.34
CA SER A 32 -10.25 -18.18 6.16
C SER A 32 -8.81 -17.71 6.15
N PHE A 33 -8.20 -17.69 7.34
CA PHE A 33 -6.83 -17.26 7.54
C PHE A 33 -5.96 -18.48 7.83
N ASP A 34 -4.95 -18.68 7.01
CA ASP A 34 -3.90 -19.67 7.20
C ASP A 34 -2.64 -18.96 7.70
N TYR A 35 -2.18 -19.31 8.90
CA TYR A 35 -1.02 -18.69 9.51
C TYR A 35 0.10 -19.71 9.68
N ASP A 36 1.20 -19.45 8.99
CA ASP A 36 2.43 -20.21 9.10
C ASP A 36 3.33 -19.56 10.16
N ALA A 37 3.44 -20.22 11.31
CA ALA A 37 4.28 -19.76 12.43
C ALA A 37 5.78 -19.87 12.15
N GLN A 38 6.22 -20.76 11.26
CA GLN A 38 7.63 -20.93 10.90
C GLN A 38 8.13 -19.71 10.12
N TYR A 39 7.33 -19.18 9.20
CA TYR A 39 7.68 -18.01 8.38
C TYR A 39 7.01 -16.71 8.82
N GLN A 40 6.20 -16.75 9.88
CA GLN A 40 5.38 -15.63 10.34
C GLN A 40 4.53 -15.05 9.19
N MET A 41 3.92 -15.93 8.40
CA MET A 41 3.24 -15.61 7.15
C MET A 41 1.74 -15.86 7.29
N LEU A 42 0.92 -14.92 6.82
CA LEU A 42 -0.53 -15.04 6.82
C LEU A 42 -1.02 -15.10 5.37
N THR A 43 -1.65 -16.20 4.98
CA THR A 43 -2.28 -16.41 3.68
C THR A 43 -3.79 -16.48 3.84
N TYR A 44 -4.55 -15.79 2.98
CA TYR A 44 -6.01 -15.84 3.01
C TYR A 44 -6.63 -15.45 1.69
N ASN A 45 -7.83 -15.98 1.41
CA ASN A 45 -8.55 -15.69 0.17
C ASN A 45 -9.68 -14.69 0.40
N ILE A 46 -9.61 -13.53 -0.27
CA ILE A 46 -10.66 -12.50 -0.23
C ILE A 46 -11.66 -12.66 -1.38
N PRO A 47 -12.94 -12.33 -1.18
CA PRO A 47 -13.92 -12.29 -2.26
C PRO A 47 -13.72 -11.05 -3.13
N VAL A 48 -13.70 -11.23 -4.46
CA VAL A 48 -13.61 -10.14 -5.45
C VAL A 48 -14.57 -10.43 -6.60
N GLY A 49 -15.73 -9.75 -6.60
CA GLY A 49 -16.80 -10.05 -7.56
C GLY A 49 -17.32 -11.48 -7.38
N LYS A 50 -17.18 -12.32 -8.40
CA LYS A 50 -17.51 -13.76 -8.35
C LYS A 50 -16.30 -14.65 -8.08
N ASP A 51 -15.10 -14.07 -8.06
CA ASP A 51 -13.85 -14.79 -7.90
C ASP A 51 -13.29 -14.61 -6.48
N ARG A 52 -12.21 -15.34 -6.19
CA ARG A 52 -11.41 -15.13 -4.98
C ARG A 52 -9.99 -14.75 -5.36
N ARG A 53 -9.34 -13.99 -4.48
CA ARG A 53 -7.95 -13.58 -4.65
C ARG A 53 -7.17 -13.91 -3.39
N GLU A 54 -6.05 -14.61 -3.55
CA GLU A 54 -5.16 -14.94 -2.44
C GLU A 54 -4.34 -13.72 -2.03
N MET A 55 -4.27 -13.48 -0.73
CA MET A 55 -3.53 -12.41 -0.08
C MET A 55 -2.47 -13.03 0.82
N THR A 56 -1.25 -12.50 0.77
CA THR A 56 -0.14 -12.95 1.60
C THR A 56 0.47 -11.76 2.34
N LEU A 57 0.61 -11.89 3.66
CA LEU A 57 1.32 -10.93 4.49
C LEU A 57 2.50 -11.61 5.18
N TYR A 58 3.66 -10.97 5.12
CA TYR A 58 4.89 -11.44 5.74
C TYR A 58 5.20 -10.72 7.05
N SER A 59 5.97 -11.40 7.90
CA SER A 59 6.44 -10.89 9.20
C SER A 59 5.29 -10.43 10.11
N VAL A 60 4.21 -11.21 10.15
CA VAL A 60 3.00 -10.95 10.92
C VAL A 60 3.15 -11.53 12.33
N PRO A 61 3.12 -10.72 13.40
CA PRO A 61 3.16 -11.24 14.77
C PRO A 61 1.83 -11.91 15.13
N GLU A 62 1.81 -13.23 15.30
CA GLU A 62 0.60 -14.02 15.54
C GLU A 62 -0.23 -13.49 16.72
N GLY A 63 0.43 -13.25 17.86
CA GLY A 63 -0.24 -12.78 19.07
C GLY A 63 -0.91 -11.42 18.90
N GLU A 64 -0.31 -10.53 18.11
CA GLU A 64 -0.94 -9.24 17.77
C GLU A 64 -2.10 -9.43 16.81
N LEU A 65 -1.92 -10.25 15.77
CA LEU A 65 -2.96 -10.57 14.80
C LEU A 65 -4.21 -11.11 15.52
N VAL A 66 -4.08 -12.20 16.27
CA VAL A 66 -5.22 -12.83 16.97
C VAL A 66 -5.93 -11.86 17.90
N ARG A 67 -5.19 -11.08 18.69
CA ARG A 67 -5.77 -10.17 19.69
C ARG A 67 -6.48 -8.98 19.06
N THR A 68 -5.98 -8.50 17.92
CA THR A 68 -6.37 -7.19 17.36
C THR A 68 -7.12 -7.29 16.05
N LEU A 69 -7.29 -8.50 15.49
CA LEU A 69 -8.12 -8.74 14.32
C LEU A 69 -9.56 -8.29 14.61
N ARG A 70 -10.09 -7.42 13.75
CA ARG A 70 -11.45 -6.88 13.84
C ARG A 70 -12.13 -6.96 12.47
N ALA A 71 -13.35 -7.50 12.49
CA ALA A 71 -14.25 -7.50 11.36
C ALA A 71 -15.34 -6.44 11.55
N PHE A 72 -15.64 -5.69 10.50
CA PHE A 72 -16.62 -4.62 10.52
C PHE A 72 -17.77 -4.97 9.61
N TYR A 73 -18.98 -5.09 10.14
CA TYR A 73 -20.19 -5.37 9.40
C TYR A 73 -21.08 -4.14 9.35
N GLY A 74 -21.50 -3.78 8.14
CA GLY A 74 -22.39 -2.65 7.89
C GLY A 74 -23.85 -3.02 8.04
N LYS A 75 -24.73 -2.06 7.71
CA LYS A 75 -26.18 -2.28 7.68
C LYS A 75 -26.54 -3.46 6.78
N GLY A 76 -27.42 -4.33 7.27
CA GLY A 76 -27.77 -5.58 6.60
C GLY A 76 -26.76 -6.71 6.82
N GLY A 77 -25.75 -6.49 7.66
CA GLY A 77 -24.85 -7.52 8.13
C GLY A 77 -23.75 -7.93 7.16
N MET A 78 -23.51 -7.18 6.09
CA MET A 78 -22.46 -7.50 5.12
C MET A 78 -21.09 -7.02 5.62
N LEU A 79 -20.06 -7.87 5.50
CA LEU A 79 -18.68 -7.54 5.86
C LEU A 79 -18.17 -6.35 5.01
N GLN A 80 -17.66 -5.32 5.67
CA GLN A 80 -17.19 -4.08 5.04
C GLN A 80 -15.67 -3.95 5.04
N LYS A 81 -15.01 -4.35 6.12
CA LYS A 81 -13.55 -4.36 6.20
C LYS A 81 -13.06 -5.32 7.28
N ILE A 82 -11.81 -5.75 7.15
CA ILE A 82 -11.07 -6.44 8.19
C ILE A 82 -9.78 -5.67 8.44
N THR A 83 -9.49 -5.38 9.71
CA THR A 83 -8.23 -4.74 10.12
C THR A 83 -7.58 -5.48 11.28
N ALA A 84 -6.28 -5.29 11.48
CA ALA A 84 -5.54 -5.73 12.65
C ALA A 84 -4.50 -4.67 13.04
N MET A 85 -4.12 -4.58 14.31
CA MET A 85 -3.00 -3.75 14.76
C MET A 85 -1.74 -4.60 14.74
N LEU A 86 -0.86 -4.35 13.76
CA LEU A 86 0.39 -5.09 13.59
C LEU A 86 1.56 -4.12 13.71
N LYS A 87 2.52 -4.43 14.58
CA LYS A 87 3.72 -3.61 14.86
C LYS A 87 3.35 -2.15 15.18
N GLY A 88 2.28 -1.97 15.97
CA GLY A 88 1.77 -0.66 16.39
C GLY A 88 1.01 0.14 15.32
N ARG A 89 0.72 -0.44 14.14
CA ARG A 89 -0.01 0.25 13.06
C ARG A 89 -1.27 -0.51 12.67
N GLU A 90 -2.35 0.20 12.39
CA GLU A 90 -3.55 -0.42 11.78
C GLU A 90 -3.18 -0.91 10.38
N THR A 91 -3.41 -2.21 10.13
CA THR A 91 -3.20 -2.87 8.85
C THR A 91 -4.56 -3.29 8.31
N LEU A 92 -4.87 -2.84 7.10
CA LEU A 92 -6.05 -3.29 6.36
C LEU A 92 -5.77 -4.68 5.78
N LEU A 93 -6.69 -5.62 5.99
CA LEU A 93 -6.62 -6.97 5.41
C LEU A 93 -7.67 -7.20 4.33
N TYR A 94 -8.82 -6.54 4.44
CA TYR A 94 -9.90 -6.62 3.47
C TYR A 94 -10.73 -5.32 3.48
N ILE A 95 -11.24 -4.93 2.31
CA ILE A 95 -12.27 -3.89 2.18
C ILE A 95 -13.28 -4.29 1.11
N ARG A 96 -14.57 -4.12 1.42
CA ARG A 96 -15.66 -4.30 0.47
C ARG A 96 -15.87 -3.03 -0.34
N TYR A 97 -16.01 -3.22 -1.65
CA TYR A 97 -16.50 -2.20 -2.56
C TYR A 97 -17.90 -2.55 -3.03
N GLU A 98 -18.75 -1.54 -3.18
CA GLU A 98 -20.10 -1.74 -3.71
C GLU A 98 -20.09 -2.05 -5.21
N ASN A 99 -19.13 -1.47 -5.93
CA ASN A 99 -18.90 -1.62 -7.36
C ASN A 99 -17.56 -0.95 -7.74
N LYS A 100 -17.17 -1.06 -9.01
CA LYS A 100 -15.94 -0.45 -9.56
C LYS A 100 -15.85 1.06 -9.35
N LYS A 101 -16.97 1.79 -9.37
CA LYS A 101 -16.98 3.26 -9.17
C LYS A 101 -16.68 3.61 -7.70
N ASP A 102 -17.28 2.90 -6.76
CA ASP A 102 -16.97 3.03 -5.33
C ASP A 102 -15.50 2.69 -5.05
N ALA A 103 -14.98 1.61 -5.64
CA ALA A 103 -13.57 1.24 -5.55
C ALA A 103 -12.65 2.36 -6.01
N LYS A 104 -12.85 2.88 -7.24
CA LYS A 104 -12.04 4.00 -7.77
C LYS A 104 -12.12 5.24 -6.89
N ALA A 105 -13.31 5.58 -6.38
CA ALA A 105 -13.47 6.74 -5.51
C ALA A 105 -12.71 6.60 -4.17
N LYS A 106 -12.79 5.42 -3.53
CA LYS A 106 -12.07 5.12 -2.29
C LYS A 106 -10.56 5.07 -2.51
N ILE A 107 -10.09 4.38 -3.56
CA ILE A 107 -8.67 4.33 -3.95
C ILE A 107 -8.15 5.73 -4.22
N ARG A 108 -8.86 6.56 -4.99
CA ARG A 108 -8.45 7.94 -5.27
C ARG A 108 -8.32 8.77 -3.99
N ARG A 109 -9.28 8.68 -3.06
CA ARG A 109 -9.20 9.40 -1.78
C ARG A 109 -7.99 8.96 -0.96
N PHE A 110 -7.74 7.65 -0.92
CA PHE A 110 -6.56 7.10 -0.24
C PHE A 110 -5.27 7.57 -0.91
N ALA A 111 -5.15 7.47 -2.23
CA ALA A 111 -4.01 7.89 -3.03
C ALA A 111 -3.62 9.35 -2.73
N ILE A 112 -4.59 10.27 -2.71
CA ILE A 112 -4.31 11.69 -2.37
C ILE A 112 -3.80 11.84 -0.95
N ARG A 113 -4.42 11.19 0.03
CA ARG A 113 -3.96 11.25 1.42
C ARG A 113 -2.55 10.66 1.57
N ASN A 114 -2.28 9.56 0.87
CA ASN A 114 -0.99 8.90 0.88
C ASN A 114 0.09 9.79 0.24
N ALA A 115 -0.23 10.43 -0.89
CA ALA A 115 0.61 11.41 -1.54
C ALA A 115 0.89 12.62 -0.63
N ASN A 116 -0.09 13.14 0.10
CA ASN A 116 0.11 14.23 1.06
C ASN A 116 1.13 13.84 2.14
N ALA A 117 1.03 12.63 2.71
CA ALA A 117 1.99 12.15 3.70
C ALA A 117 3.41 12.00 3.13
N MET A 118 3.54 11.67 1.85
CA MET A 118 4.84 11.65 1.16
C MET A 118 5.35 13.06 0.87
N ILE A 119 4.48 13.98 0.45
CA ILE A 119 4.83 15.40 0.24
C ILE A 119 5.39 16.01 1.51
N GLU A 120 4.76 15.77 2.67
CA GLU A 120 5.24 16.24 3.97
C GLU A 120 6.67 15.78 4.26
N GLN A 121 7.00 14.52 3.95
CA GLN A 121 8.36 13.97 4.11
C GLN A 121 9.33 14.56 3.08
N ILE A 122 8.93 14.67 1.81
CA ILE A 122 9.75 15.27 0.75
C ILE A 122 10.13 16.72 1.11
N GLN A 123 9.18 17.48 1.66
CA GLN A 123 9.36 18.88 2.05
C GLN A 123 10.23 19.07 3.31
N GLN A 124 10.55 18.00 4.05
CA GLN A 124 11.50 18.08 5.17
C GLN A 124 12.95 18.21 4.71
N CYS A 125 13.26 17.91 3.44
CA CYS A 125 14.59 18.10 2.91
C CYS A 125 14.89 19.60 2.71
N THR A 126 15.89 20.09 3.43
CA THR A 126 16.31 21.51 3.42
C THR A 126 17.40 21.81 2.39
N ASP A 127 17.99 20.78 1.82
CA ASP A 127 19.06 20.86 0.82
C ASP A 127 18.52 21.28 -0.54
N VAL A 128 19.43 21.69 -1.43
CA VAL A 128 19.07 21.97 -2.83
C VAL A 128 18.89 20.64 -3.56
N MET A 129 17.68 20.37 -4.02
CA MET A 129 17.35 19.18 -4.79
C MET A 129 17.73 19.34 -6.26
N ALA A 130 18.33 18.30 -6.83
CA ALA A 130 18.59 18.18 -8.26
C ALA A 130 17.63 17.17 -8.93
N ARG A 131 17.18 16.15 -8.21
CA ARG A 131 16.23 15.15 -8.71
C ARG A 131 15.18 14.82 -7.66
N LEU A 132 13.95 14.61 -8.13
CA LEU A 132 12.91 13.92 -7.37
C LEU A 132 12.40 12.76 -8.22
N PHE A 133 12.67 11.55 -7.76
CA PHE A 133 12.22 10.32 -8.40
C PHE A 133 10.93 9.84 -7.74
N ILE A 134 9.99 9.35 -8.55
CA ILE A 134 8.84 8.56 -8.14
C ILE A 134 8.96 7.21 -8.84
N ASP A 135 9.29 6.22 -8.05
CA ASP A 135 9.55 4.86 -8.53
C ASP A 135 8.40 3.97 -8.10
N TYR A 136 7.91 3.15 -9.02
CA TYR A 136 6.87 2.17 -8.74
C TYR A 136 7.15 0.83 -9.43
N TYR A 137 6.57 -0.23 -8.87
CA TYR A 137 6.68 -1.59 -9.40
C TYR A 137 5.34 -2.30 -9.30
N SER A 138 5.02 -3.16 -10.26
CA SER A 138 3.82 -4.01 -10.20
C SER A 138 3.92 -5.25 -11.08
N ASP A 139 4.16 -6.43 -10.49
CA ASP A 139 4.03 -7.73 -11.20
C ASP A 139 2.60 -8.31 -11.13
N GLY A 140 1.69 -7.66 -10.39
CA GLY A 140 0.31 -8.07 -10.18
C GLY A 140 0.02 -8.52 -8.75
N ASP A 141 0.93 -9.23 -8.12
CA ASP A 141 0.80 -9.68 -6.72
C ASP A 141 1.62 -8.83 -5.76
N ASN A 142 2.78 -8.38 -6.22
CA ASN A 142 3.69 -7.48 -5.56
C ASN A 142 3.62 -6.10 -6.20
N MET A 143 3.55 -5.07 -5.37
CA MET A 143 3.57 -3.68 -5.82
C MET A 143 4.35 -2.83 -4.84
N ASP A 144 5.03 -1.80 -5.33
CA ASP A 144 5.71 -0.82 -4.49
C ASP A 144 5.57 0.57 -5.12
N TYR A 145 5.58 1.59 -4.27
CA TYR A 145 5.56 2.99 -4.68
C TYR A 145 6.38 3.80 -3.68
N HIS A 146 7.39 4.52 -4.15
CA HIS A 146 8.23 5.32 -3.28
C HIS A 146 8.81 6.53 -4.00
N ALA A 147 9.34 7.47 -3.22
CA ALA A 147 10.09 8.60 -3.74
C ALA A 147 11.55 8.52 -3.32
N VAL A 148 12.43 9.02 -4.17
CA VAL A 148 13.87 9.17 -3.88
C VAL A 148 14.27 10.61 -4.17
N ILE A 149 15.00 11.22 -3.25
CA ILE A 149 15.54 12.57 -3.41
C ILE A 149 16.99 12.46 -3.86
N GLY A 150 17.34 13.18 -4.92
CA GLY A 150 18.73 13.44 -5.30
C GLY A 150 19.08 14.89 -5.01
N THR A 151 19.96 15.14 -4.04
CA THR A 151 20.47 16.50 -3.77
C THR A 151 21.51 16.90 -4.82
N ALA A 152 21.81 18.20 -4.93
CA ALA A 152 22.83 18.71 -5.82
C ALA A 152 24.21 18.06 -5.56
N GLU A 153 24.58 17.89 -4.30
CA GLU A 153 25.84 17.23 -3.92
C GLU A 153 25.86 15.76 -4.36
N GLN A 154 24.76 15.05 -4.14
CA GLN A 154 24.63 13.65 -4.56
C GLN A 154 24.69 13.51 -6.07
N MET A 155 24.03 14.40 -6.82
CA MET A 155 24.10 14.38 -8.29
C MET A 155 25.53 14.60 -8.79
N GLU A 156 26.30 15.53 -8.21
CA GLU A 156 27.72 15.70 -8.58
C GLU A 156 28.58 14.48 -8.22
N ALA A 157 28.26 13.78 -7.13
CA ALA A 157 28.93 12.53 -6.78
C ALA A 157 28.63 11.43 -7.82
N VAL A 158 27.37 11.28 -8.23
CA VAL A 158 26.94 10.36 -9.30
C VAL A 158 27.64 10.70 -10.62
N ARG A 159 27.59 11.97 -11.04
CA ARG A 159 28.24 12.45 -12.28
C ARG A 159 29.74 12.14 -12.29
N ARG A 160 30.45 12.39 -11.19
CA ARG A 160 31.89 12.08 -11.08
C ARG A 160 32.18 10.59 -11.12
N LYS A 161 31.32 9.76 -10.52
CA LYS A 161 31.50 8.30 -10.44
C LYS A 161 31.29 7.63 -11.80
N TYR A 162 30.20 7.95 -12.49
CA TYR A 162 29.81 7.26 -13.72
C TYR A 162 30.30 7.95 -14.99
N ARG A 163 30.61 9.26 -14.93
CA ARG A 163 30.99 10.08 -16.09
C ARG A 163 29.99 10.01 -17.24
N ASP A 164 28.72 9.86 -16.88
CA ASP A 164 27.57 9.73 -17.76
C ASP A 164 26.42 10.58 -17.19
N GLU A 165 25.79 11.38 -18.04
CA GLU A 165 24.67 12.23 -17.62
C GLU A 165 23.41 11.40 -17.37
N ASP A 166 23.19 10.32 -18.12
CA ASP A 166 22.01 9.45 -17.96
C ASP A 166 22.04 8.73 -16.61
N ALA A 167 23.24 8.49 -16.05
CA ALA A 167 23.38 7.94 -14.71
C ALA A 167 22.79 8.85 -13.62
N CYS A 168 22.69 10.16 -13.86
CA CYS A 168 22.07 11.11 -12.92
C CYS A 168 20.54 11.00 -12.89
N ASP A 169 19.92 10.36 -13.88
CA ASP A 169 18.48 10.19 -14.00
C ASP A 169 18.03 8.77 -13.58
N ASN A 170 18.92 8.01 -12.92
CA ASN A 170 18.61 6.71 -12.32
C ASN A 170 18.62 6.81 -10.78
N SER A 171 17.46 6.57 -10.16
CA SER A 171 17.28 6.67 -8.70
C SER A 171 18.18 5.71 -7.91
N GLY A 172 18.48 4.53 -8.45
CA GLY A 172 19.33 3.52 -7.82
C GLY A 172 20.79 3.95 -7.65
N ASN A 173 21.21 5.05 -8.27
CA ASN A 173 22.55 5.63 -8.07
C ASN A 173 22.64 6.56 -6.86
N TYR A 174 21.51 6.92 -6.24
CA TYR A 174 21.44 7.84 -5.12
C TYR A 174 21.36 7.07 -3.80
N PRO A 175 22.10 7.48 -2.74
CA PRO A 175 22.13 6.78 -1.47
C PRO A 175 20.93 7.10 -0.55
N SER A 176 19.97 7.89 -1.03
CA SER A 176 18.86 8.40 -0.23
C SER A 176 17.88 7.30 0.17
N GLU A 177 17.38 7.37 1.40
CA GLU A 177 16.34 6.46 1.86
C GLU A 177 15.03 6.65 1.08
N TYR A 178 14.30 5.55 0.90
CA TYR A 178 13.01 5.55 0.25
C TYR A 178 11.97 6.26 1.12
N ILE A 179 11.37 7.32 0.57
CA ILE A 179 10.19 7.94 1.16
C ILE A 179 8.98 7.13 0.72
N LYS A 180 8.36 6.44 1.66
CA LYS A 180 7.20 5.58 1.40
C LYS A 180 5.94 6.15 2.03
N GLY A 181 4.83 6.00 1.32
CA GLY A 181 3.51 6.06 1.93
C GLY A 181 3.16 4.73 2.60
N ASP A 182 1.87 4.52 2.84
CA ASP A 182 1.34 3.24 3.30
C ASP A 182 1.06 2.31 2.11
N ASN A 183 2.13 1.69 1.60
CA ASN A 183 2.05 0.76 0.48
C ASN A 183 1.23 -0.49 0.84
N ARG A 184 1.24 -0.93 2.10
CA ARG A 184 0.47 -2.11 2.54
C ARG A 184 -1.03 -1.87 2.42
N MET A 185 -1.50 -0.71 2.89
CA MET A 185 -2.90 -0.33 2.73
C MET A 185 -3.25 -0.11 1.27
N LEU A 186 -2.37 0.53 0.49
CA LEU A 186 -2.57 0.71 -0.96
C LEU A 186 -2.77 -0.63 -1.68
N ILE A 187 -1.83 -1.57 -1.49
CA ILE A 187 -1.86 -2.92 -2.09
C ILE A 187 -3.15 -3.63 -1.74
N THR A 188 -3.55 -3.62 -0.46
CA THR A 188 -4.79 -4.26 -0.04
C THR A 188 -6.00 -3.62 -0.70
N MET A 189 -6.05 -2.29 -0.78
CA MET A 189 -7.16 -1.56 -1.41
C MET A 189 -7.28 -1.87 -2.91
N VAL A 190 -6.17 -1.96 -3.65
CA VAL A 190 -6.19 -2.26 -5.09
C VAL A 190 -6.47 -3.74 -5.37
N ARG A 191 -5.96 -4.66 -4.53
CA ARG A 191 -6.24 -6.10 -4.64
C ARG A 191 -7.66 -6.46 -4.18
N CYS A 192 -8.33 -5.66 -3.35
CA CYS A 192 -9.75 -5.87 -3.05
C CYS A 192 -10.70 -5.36 -4.15
N ALA A 193 -10.20 -4.57 -5.11
CA ALA A 193 -11.02 -4.04 -6.19
C ALA A 193 -11.16 -5.06 -7.33
N GLU A 194 -12.36 -5.10 -7.94
CA GLU A 194 -12.59 -5.84 -9.18
C GLU A 194 -11.69 -5.33 -10.31
N GLY A 195 -11.38 -6.22 -11.26
CA GLY A 195 -10.43 -5.97 -12.34
C GLY A 195 -9.01 -6.42 -11.99
N HIS A 196 -8.07 -6.13 -12.88
CA HIS A 196 -6.68 -6.53 -12.70
C HIS A 196 -6.00 -5.64 -11.63
N PRO A 197 -5.33 -6.21 -10.61
CA PRO A 197 -4.66 -5.42 -9.58
C PRO A 197 -3.72 -4.35 -10.13
N SER A 198 -2.90 -4.69 -11.13
CA SER A 198 -1.95 -3.76 -11.77
C SER A 198 -2.65 -2.55 -12.41
N GLU A 199 -3.87 -2.70 -12.95
CA GLU A 199 -4.62 -1.57 -13.51
C GLU A 199 -5.11 -0.62 -12.41
N ASN A 200 -5.62 -1.18 -11.31
CA ASN A 200 -6.07 -0.41 -10.14
C ASN A 200 -4.89 0.28 -9.45
N PHE A 201 -3.73 -0.39 -9.42
CA PHE A 201 -2.49 0.17 -8.91
C PHE A 201 -1.98 1.31 -9.77
N ARG A 202 -1.87 1.12 -11.10
CA ARG A 202 -1.48 2.17 -12.04
C ARG A 202 -2.38 3.40 -11.96
N TYR A 203 -3.68 3.19 -11.76
CA TYR A 203 -4.63 4.28 -11.51
C TYR A 203 -4.26 5.08 -10.25
N ALA A 204 -3.89 4.41 -9.16
CA ALA A 204 -3.45 5.07 -7.93
C ALA A 204 -2.10 5.78 -8.11
N VAL A 205 -1.13 5.14 -8.78
CA VAL A 205 0.18 5.72 -9.13
C VAL A 205 -0.02 7.03 -9.90
N GLU A 206 -0.82 7.04 -10.96
CA GLU A 206 -1.06 8.24 -11.76
C GLU A 206 -1.61 9.41 -10.91
N ILE A 207 -2.54 9.11 -10.00
CA ILE A 207 -3.09 10.11 -9.08
C ILE A 207 -2.03 10.62 -8.11
N MET A 208 -1.26 9.71 -7.50
CA MET A 208 -0.24 10.06 -6.52
C MET A 208 0.87 10.88 -7.15
N SER A 209 1.45 10.42 -8.26
CA SER A 209 2.56 11.09 -8.95
C SER A 209 2.16 12.49 -9.40
N LYS A 210 1.00 12.66 -10.05
CA LYS A 210 0.52 13.99 -10.46
C LYS A 210 0.25 14.92 -9.28
N HIS A 211 -0.23 14.37 -8.17
CA HIS A 211 -0.48 15.14 -6.95
C HIS A 211 0.83 15.59 -6.30
N ILE A 212 1.83 14.70 -6.21
CA ILE A 212 3.17 15.04 -5.72
C ILE A 212 3.84 16.08 -6.61
N GLU A 213 3.86 15.87 -7.92
CA GLU A 213 4.42 16.83 -8.89
C GLU A 213 3.82 18.23 -8.70
N LYS A 214 2.49 18.30 -8.58
CA LYS A 214 1.78 19.57 -8.43
C LYS A 214 2.05 20.28 -7.09
N HIS A 215 2.21 19.53 -6.00
CA HIS A 215 2.17 20.09 -4.65
C HIS A 215 3.50 20.07 -3.91
N ALA A 216 4.41 19.13 -4.20
CA ALA A 216 5.75 19.13 -3.61
C ALA A 216 6.64 20.20 -4.27
N LEU A 217 6.68 20.22 -5.61
CA LEU A 217 7.73 20.92 -6.36
C LEU A 217 7.80 22.43 -6.11
N ALA A 218 6.68 23.07 -5.77
CA ALA A 218 6.62 24.52 -5.54
C ALA A 218 7.37 24.94 -4.26
N ALA A 219 7.49 24.05 -3.27
CA ALA A 219 8.12 24.35 -1.98
C ALA A 219 9.62 23.99 -1.95
N LEU A 220 10.14 23.34 -2.99
CA LEU A 220 11.50 22.81 -3.01
C LEU A 220 12.53 23.85 -3.47
N ARG A 221 13.67 23.89 -2.80
CA ARG A 221 14.89 24.53 -3.31
C ARG A 221 15.49 23.62 -4.36
N LYS A 222 15.64 24.11 -5.58
CA LYS A 222 16.00 23.30 -6.75
C LYS A 222 17.23 23.84 -7.47
N THR A 223 18.01 22.96 -8.08
CA THR A 223 19.00 23.35 -9.07
C THR A 223 18.31 23.84 -10.35
N GLU A 224 19.03 24.56 -11.21
CA GLU A 224 18.50 25.03 -12.50
C GLU A 224 18.11 23.86 -13.43
N ASP A 225 18.86 22.76 -13.36
CA ASP A 225 18.66 21.54 -14.14
C ASP A 225 17.77 20.50 -13.44
N PHE A 226 16.99 20.91 -12.43
CA PHE A 226 16.16 20.00 -11.65
C PHE A 226 15.21 19.17 -12.53
N LYS A 227 15.08 17.87 -12.24
CA LYS A 227 14.11 16.98 -12.89
C LYS A 227 13.22 16.25 -11.89
N TYR A 228 11.94 16.15 -12.26
CA TYR A 228 10.99 15.24 -11.66
C TYR A 228 10.83 14.03 -12.59
N ILE A 229 11.13 12.84 -12.10
CA ILE A 229 11.18 11.61 -12.92
C ILE A 229 10.24 10.60 -12.28
N CYS A 230 9.26 10.12 -13.04
CA CYS A 230 8.31 9.10 -12.59
C CYS A 230 8.43 7.89 -13.50
N ALA A 231 8.87 6.75 -12.97
CA ALA A 231 9.15 5.56 -13.77
C ALA A 231 8.76 4.28 -13.05
N GLU A 232 8.38 3.27 -13.85
CA GLU A 232 8.34 1.89 -13.39
C GLU A 232 9.78 1.36 -13.37
N TYR A 233 10.15 0.65 -12.32
CA TYR A 233 11.42 -0.08 -12.28
C TYR A 233 11.19 -1.57 -12.48
N ASP A 234 12.21 -2.25 -13.02
CA ASP A 234 12.21 -3.71 -13.25
C ASP A 234 12.61 -4.51 -12.00
#